data_AF-K2E6D9-F1
#
_entry.id   AF-K2E6D9-F1
#
_cell.length_a   1.000
_cell.length_b   1.000
_cell.length_c   1.000
_cell.angle_alpha   90.00
_cell.angle_beta   90.00
_cell.angle_gamma   90.00
#
_symmetry.space_group_name_H-M   'P 1'
#
loop_
_entity.id
_entity.type
_entity.pdbx_description
1 polymer ?
#
loop_
_entity_poly.entity_id
_entity_poly.type
_entity_poly.pdbx_seq_one_letter_code
_entity_poly.pdbx_strand_id
1 'polypeptide(L)'
;MNTEIVKSKDPKLSLKQKLFCQAYVDGYGNGTEAVLKAGYSISNKNGHPDRNLAKSIASENLTKPYISAYIASLLEKVGFNDENVAAQHLFLINQCVDLGVKVKAIDMYYKLKGKYAESNNNNSEANEVLDQVILHIRKILPE
;
A
#
# COMPACT_ATOMS: atom_id res chain seq x y z
N MET A 1 -0.90 12.08 18.03
CA MET A 1 -0.53 12.22 16.60
C MET A 1 -1.83 12.12 15.83
N ASN A 2 -2.14 13.13 15.02
CA ASN A 2 -3.47 13.41 14.49
C ASN A 2 -4.01 12.26 13.63
N THR A 3 -4.90 11.44 14.17
CA THR A 3 -5.84 10.64 13.38
C THR A 3 -6.95 11.59 12.90
N GLU A 4 -6.64 12.34 11.84
CA GLU A 4 -7.70 12.77 10.93
C GLU A 4 -8.28 11.48 10.35
N ILE A 5 -9.33 10.97 10.99
CA ILE A 5 -10.23 9.99 10.41
C ILE A 5 -10.59 10.58 9.06
N VAL A 6 -10.06 9.97 7.99
CA VAL A 6 -10.39 10.31 6.62
C VAL A 6 -11.90 10.13 6.52
N LYS A 7 -12.64 11.22 6.70
CA LYS A 7 -14.07 11.29 6.41
C LYS A 7 -14.19 11.03 4.92
N SER A 8 -14.35 9.78 4.50
CA SER A 8 -14.73 9.45 3.13
C SER A 8 -16.15 9.97 2.94
N LYS A 9 -16.22 11.20 2.43
CA LYS A 9 -17.41 11.80 1.86
C LYS A 9 -17.86 10.83 0.76
N ASP A 10 -18.89 10.02 1.03
CA ASP A 10 -19.37 8.95 0.13
C ASP A 10 -20.59 9.34 -0.74
N PRO A 11 -20.58 10.43 -1.56
CA PRO A 11 -21.60 10.63 -2.58
C PRO A 11 -21.19 10.10 -3.98
N LYS A 12 -20.04 9.42 -4.15
CA LYS A 12 -19.50 9.06 -5.49
C LYS A 12 -19.64 7.60 -5.94
N LEU A 13 -19.82 6.62 -5.06
CA LEU A 13 -19.91 5.21 -5.47
C LEU A 13 -21.35 4.77 -5.69
N SER A 14 -21.63 4.23 -6.87
CA SER A 14 -22.88 3.51 -7.14
C SER A 14 -22.99 2.22 -6.32
N LEU A 15 -24.22 1.72 -6.13
CA LEU A 15 -24.46 0.46 -5.42
C LEU A 15 -23.67 -0.70 -6.04
N LYS A 16 -23.63 -0.82 -7.38
CA LYS A 16 -22.87 -1.86 -8.07
C LYS A 16 -21.37 -1.78 -7.79
N GLN A 17 -20.81 -0.57 -7.74
CA GLN A 17 -19.39 -0.38 -7.39
C GLN A 17 -19.10 -0.76 -5.94
N LYS A 18 -19.99 -0.43 -5.00
CA LYS A 18 -19.85 -0.86 -3.60
C LYS A 18 -19.87 -2.39 -3.47
N LEU A 19 -20.80 -3.05 -4.17
CA LEU A 19 -20.87 -4.52 -4.24
C LEU A 19 -19.62 -5.13 -4.87
N PHE A 20 -19.09 -4.51 -5.93
CA PHE A 20 -17.82 -4.91 -6.54
C PHE A 20 -16.67 -4.83 -5.53
N CYS A 21 -16.52 -3.71 -4.82
CA CYS A 21 -15.45 -3.55 -3.84
C CYS A 21 -15.55 -4.61 -2.73
N GLN A 22 -16.75 -4.86 -2.21
CA GLN A 22 -16.95 -5.88 -1.18
C GLN A 22 -16.59 -7.28 -1.71
N ALA A 23 -17.12 -7.66 -2.87
CA ALA A 23 -16.84 -8.96 -3.48
C ALA A 23 -15.36 -9.14 -3.86
N TYR A 24 -14.65 -8.04 -4.16
CA TYR A 24 -13.22 -8.04 -4.44
C TYR A 24 -12.39 -8.35 -3.18
N VAL A 25 -12.72 -7.69 -2.06
CA VAL A 25 -12.04 -7.93 -0.77
C VAL A 25 -12.35 -9.33 -0.25
N ASP A 26 -13.61 -9.75 -0.26
CA ASP A 26 -14.03 -11.10 0.17
C ASP A 26 -13.44 -12.20 -0.73
N GLY A 27 -13.20 -11.87 -2.00
CA GLY A 27 -12.62 -12.75 -3.00
C GLY A 27 -11.09 -12.72 -3.08
N TYR A 28 -10.40 -12.16 -2.06
CA TYR A 28 -8.94 -12.05 -1.99
C TYR A 28 -8.30 -11.41 -3.24
N GLY A 29 -8.97 -10.40 -3.81
CA GLY A 29 -8.46 -9.66 -4.96
C GLY A 29 -8.82 -10.22 -6.34
N ASN A 30 -9.77 -11.16 -6.43
CA ASN A 30 -10.24 -11.64 -7.74
C ASN A 30 -11.24 -10.66 -8.39
N GLY A 31 -10.72 -9.78 -9.27
CA GLY A 31 -11.51 -8.78 -9.99
C GLY A 31 -12.63 -9.35 -10.86
N THR A 32 -12.35 -10.41 -11.62
CA THR A 32 -13.33 -11.02 -12.54
C THR A 32 -14.53 -11.59 -11.78
N GLU A 33 -14.27 -12.33 -10.70
CA GLU A 33 -15.34 -12.87 -9.84
C GLU A 33 -16.09 -11.77 -9.09
N ALA A 34 -15.41 -10.69 -8.71
CA ALA A 34 -16.05 -9.53 -8.08
C ALA A 34 -17.06 -8.85 -9.01
N VAL A 35 -16.75 -8.71 -10.31
CA VAL A 35 -17.69 -8.16 -11.30
C VAL A 35 -18.91 -9.05 -11.49
N LEU A 36 -18.71 -10.37 -11.55
CA LEU A 36 -19.78 -11.36 -11.63
C LEU A 36 -20.72 -11.27 -10.42
N LYS A 37 -20.15 -11.31 -9.21
CA LYS A 37 -20.90 -11.21 -7.95
C LYS A 37 -21.61 -9.87 -7.76
N ALA A 38 -21.03 -8.78 -8.28
CA ALA A 38 -21.61 -7.44 -8.20
C ALA A 38 -22.77 -7.20 -9.19
N GLY A 39 -23.09 -8.17 -10.06
CA GLY A 39 -24.23 -8.08 -10.97
C GLY A 39 -24.05 -7.05 -12.10
N TYR A 40 -22.83 -6.94 -12.63
CA TYR A 40 -22.61 -6.19 -13.86
C TYR A 40 -23.26 -6.91 -15.05
N SER A 41 -23.70 -6.14 -16.04
CA SER A 41 -24.29 -6.70 -17.26
C SER A 41 -23.17 -7.19 -18.17
N ILE A 42 -22.85 -8.48 -18.07
CA ILE A 42 -21.74 -9.10 -18.80
C ILE A 42 -22.19 -10.39 -19.48
N SER A 43 -22.91 -10.31 -20.58
CA SER A 43 -23.40 -11.48 -21.30
C SER A 43 -22.75 -11.58 -22.68
N ASN A 44 -22.33 -12.78 -23.06
CA ASN A 44 -21.90 -13.09 -24.41
C ASN A 44 -23.11 -13.29 -25.34
N LYS A 45 -22.85 -13.53 -26.63
CA LYS A 45 -23.89 -13.75 -27.65
C LYS A 45 -24.84 -14.93 -27.33
N ASN A 46 -24.42 -15.84 -26.46
CA ASN A 46 -25.16 -17.04 -26.07
C ASN A 46 -25.88 -16.86 -24.72
N GLY A 47 -25.88 -15.66 -24.13
CA GLY A 47 -26.52 -15.39 -22.84
C GLY A 47 -25.71 -15.82 -21.61
N HIS A 48 -24.53 -16.42 -21.78
CA HIS A 48 -23.65 -16.80 -20.68
C HIS A 48 -22.75 -15.62 -20.25
N PRO A 49 -22.25 -15.62 -19.01
CA PRO A 49 -21.36 -14.56 -18.56
C PRO A 49 -20.08 -14.44 -19.40
N ASP A 50 -19.80 -13.25 -19.94
CA ASP A 50 -18.55 -12.97 -20.66
C ASP A 50 -17.43 -12.61 -19.68
N ARG A 51 -16.54 -13.58 -19.44
CA ARG A 51 -15.41 -13.41 -18.51
C ARG A 51 -14.34 -12.43 -19.02
N ASN A 52 -14.21 -12.26 -20.33
CA ASN A 52 -13.26 -11.29 -20.89
C ASN A 52 -13.77 -9.87 -20.66
N LEU A 53 -15.06 -9.64 -20.87
CA LEU A 53 -15.70 -8.37 -20.53
C LEU A 53 -15.64 -8.09 -19.02
N ALA A 54 -15.89 -9.12 -18.18
CA ALA A 54 -15.77 -9.00 -16.73
C ALA A 54 -14.36 -8.57 -16.28
N LYS A 55 -13.32 -9.18 -16.86
CA LYS A 55 -11.92 -8.82 -16.61
C LYS A 55 -11.64 -7.36 -17.01
N SER A 56 -12.09 -6.93 -18.19
CA SER A 56 -11.91 -5.55 -18.65
C SER A 56 -12.59 -4.54 -17.72
N ILE A 57 -13.83 -4.82 -17.30
CA ILE A 57 -14.56 -3.97 -16.33
C ILE A 57 -13.83 -3.94 -14.98
N ALA A 58 -13.32 -5.07 -14.50
CA ALA A 58 -12.56 -5.13 -13.25
C ALA A 58 -11.31 -4.24 -13.32
N SER A 59 -10.52 -4.37 -14.40
CA SER A 59 -9.34 -3.52 -14.62
C SER A 59 -9.70 -2.04 -14.67
N GLU A 60 -10.78 -1.67 -15.36
CA GLU A 60 -11.24 -0.28 -15.41
C GLU A 60 -11.67 0.19 -14.01
N ASN A 61 -12.43 -0.60 -13.26
CA ASN A 61 -12.86 -0.24 -11.91
C ASN A 61 -11.67 -0.04 -10.96
N LEU A 62 -10.69 -0.95 -10.99
CA LEU A 62 -9.53 -0.91 -10.09
C LEU A 62 -8.59 0.28 -10.34
N THR A 63 -8.66 0.90 -11.52
CA THR A 63 -7.92 2.14 -11.83
C THR A 63 -8.64 3.42 -11.37
N LYS A 64 -9.92 3.34 -10.94
CA LYS A 64 -10.66 4.53 -10.50
C LYS A 64 -10.26 4.89 -9.06
N PRO A 65 -9.74 6.11 -8.81
CA PRO A 65 -9.20 6.46 -7.49
C PRO A 65 -10.19 6.30 -6.34
N TYR A 66 -11.47 6.59 -6.57
CA TYR A 66 -12.51 6.46 -5.55
C TYR A 66 -12.89 5.00 -5.25
N ILE A 67 -12.74 4.09 -6.21
CA ILE A 67 -12.92 2.65 -5.99
C ILE A 67 -11.74 2.13 -5.18
N SER A 68 -10.50 2.47 -5.55
CA SER A 68 -9.29 2.07 -4.84
C SER A 68 -9.31 2.57 -3.38
N ALA A 69 -9.71 3.82 -3.16
CA ALA A 69 -9.86 4.38 -1.80
C ALA A 69 -10.91 3.63 -0.97
N TYR A 70 -12.04 3.25 -1.57
CA TYR A 70 -13.07 2.49 -0.86
C TYR A 70 -12.60 1.06 -0.53
N ILE A 71 -11.90 0.38 -1.46
CA ILE A 71 -11.26 -0.92 -1.20
C ILE A 71 -10.25 -0.82 -0.06
N ALA A 72 -9.41 0.23 -0.04
CA ALA A 72 -8.47 0.47 1.06
C ALA A 72 -9.21 0.60 2.40
N SER A 73 -10.32 1.33 2.44
CA SER A 73 -11.13 1.47 3.67
C SER A 73 -11.74 0.14 4.13
N LEU A 74 -12.08 -0.77 3.21
CA LEU A 74 -12.58 -2.10 3.55
C LEU A 74 -11.47 -2.99 4.10
N LEU A 75 -10.28 -2.95 3.48
CA LEU A 75 -9.09 -3.68 3.92
C LEU A 75 -8.65 -3.22 5.32
N GLU A 76 -8.65 -1.91 5.56
CA GLU A 76 -8.33 -1.32 6.86
C GLU A 76 -9.30 -1.82 7.94
N LYS A 77 -10.60 -1.90 7.65
CA LYS A 77 -11.62 -2.42 8.59
C LYS A 77 -11.43 -3.89 8.94
N VAL A 78 -10.88 -4.70 8.04
CA VAL A 78 -10.63 -6.14 8.29
C VAL A 78 -9.22 -6.41 8.82
N GLY A 79 -8.46 -5.37 9.18
CA GLY A 79 -7.18 -5.51 9.89
C GLY A 79 -5.93 -5.35 9.01
N PHE A 80 -6.05 -4.90 7.77
CA PHE A 80 -4.89 -4.43 7.01
C PHE A 80 -4.56 -2.99 7.40
N ASN A 81 -4.17 -2.79 8.65
CA ASN A 81 -3.87 -1.49 9.25
C ASN A 81 -2.67 -1.58 10.21
N ASP A 82 -2.14 -0.41 10.59
CA ASP A 82 -0.94 -0.31 11.43
C ASP A 82 -1.19 -0.86 12.84
N GLU A 83 -2.41 -0.75 13.37
CA GLU A 83 -2.78 -1.28 14.67
C GLU A 83 -2.62 -2.80 14.73
N ASN A 84 -3.09 -3.52 13.70
CA ASN A 84 -2.95 -4.97 13.62
C ASN A 84 -1.49 -5.38 13.40
N VAL A 85 -0.72 -4.63 12.59
CA VAL A 85 0.73 -4.85 12.43
C VAL A 85 1.44 -4.70 13.77
N ALA A 86 1.13 -3.66 14.54
CA ALA A 86 1.69 -3.44 15.87
C ALA A 86 1.32 -4.57 16.85
N ALA A 87 0.09 -5.09 16.79
CA ALA A 87 -0.34 -6.23 17.60
C ALA A 87 0.45 -7.51 17.25
N GLN A 88 0.62 -7.81 15.96
CA GLN A 88 1.44 -8.94 15.51
C GLN A 88 2.91 -8.75 15.89
N HIS A 89 3.43 -7.54 15.78
CA HIS A 89 4.80 -7.21 16.20
C HIS A 89 5.01 -7.43 17.69
N LEU A 90 4.08 -7.00 18.53
CA LEU A 90 4.10 -7.24 19.98
C LEU A 90 4.05 -8.75 20.30
N PHE A 91 3.24 -9.51 19.59
CA PHE A 91 3.20 -10.97 19.72
C PHE A 91 4.56 -11.60 19.40
N LEU A 92 5.20 -11.19 18.30
CA LEU A 92 6.52 -11.68 17.89
C LEU A 92 7.64 -11.30 18.87
N ILE A 93 7.55 -10.17 19.56
CA ILE A 93 8.52 -9.80 20.61
C ILE A 93 8.36 -10.70 21.84
N ASN A 94 7.13 -11.06 22.19
CA ASN A 94 6.85 -11.80 23.43
C ASN A 94 6.94 -13.32 23.28
N GLN A 95 6.90 -13.87 22.07
CA GLN A 95 7.05 -15.31 21.85
C GLN A 95 8.41 -15.86 22.33
N CYS A 96 8.45 -17.17 22.58
CA CYS A 96 9.63 -17.92 23.05
C CYS A 96 9.94 -19.16 22.18
N VAL A 97 9.30 -19.29 21.03
CA VAL A 97 9.40 -20.43 20.10
C VAL A 97 10.61 -20.29 19.17
N ASP A 98 10.79 -19.10 18.59
CA ASP A 98 11.87 -18.80 17.65
C ASP A 98 12.56 -17.50 18.07
N LEU A 99 13.72 -17.66 18.71
CA LEU A 99 14.52 -16.54 19.20
C LEU A 99 15.11 -15.69 18.06
N GLY A 100 15.34 -16.26 16.88
CA GLY A 100 15.82 -15.52 15.72
C GLY A 100 14.78 -14.53 15.21
N VAL A 101 13.52 -14.97 15.10
CA VAL A 101 12.39 -14.08 14.78
C VAL A 101 12.18 -13.04 15.87
N LYS A 102 12.27 -13.44 17.14
CA LYS A 102 12.15 -12.53 18.30
C LYS A 102 13.20 -11.41 18.25
N VAL A 103 14.46 -11.75 17.99
CA VAL A 103 15.56 -10.76 17.88
C VAL A 103 15.26 -9.76 16.75
N LYS A 104 14.82 -10.22 15.57
CA LYS A 104 14.44 -9.32 14.46
C LYS A 104 13.26 -8.40 14.81
N ALA A 105 12.28 -8.89 15.57
CA ALA A 105 11.17 -8.07 16.02
C ALA A 105 11.65 -6.98 16.99
N ILE A 106 12.49 -7.33 17.97
CA ILE A 106 13.08 -6.36 18.92
C ILE A 106 13.96 -5.33 18.19
N ASP A 107 14.75 -5.78 17.22
CA ASP A 107 15.59 -4.94 16.36
C ASP A 107 14.75 -3.87 15.63
N MET A 108 13.68 -4.29 14.95
CA MET A 108 12.78 -3.38 14.25
C MET A 108 12.10 -2.38 15.19
N TYR A 109 11.76 -2.80 16.41
CA TYR A 109 11.21 -1.90 17.42
C TYR A 109 12.19 -0.78 17.79
N TYR A 110 13.47 -1.09 18.01
CA TYR A 110 14.48 -0.08 18.31
C TYR A 110 14.75 0.85 17.13
N LYS A 111 14.70 0.33 15.89
CA LYS A 111 14.76 1.14 14.67
C LYS A 111 13.62 2.14 14.58
N LEU A 112 12.38 1.71 14.82
CA LEU A 112 11.20 2.59 14.85
C LEU A 112 11.28 3.67 15.95
N LYS A 113 11.93 3.37 17.08
CA LYS A 113 12.16 4.32 18.17
C LYS A 113 13.34 5.28 17.94
N GLY A 114 14.04 5.17 16.81
CA GLY A 114 15.24 5.96 16.55
C GLY A 114 16.38 5.69 17.54
N LYS A 115 16.37 4.52 18.19
CA LYS A 115 17.41 4.09 19.13
C LYS A 115 18.47 3.20 18.48
N TYR A 116 18.34 2.97 17.17
CA TYR A 116 19.31 2.25 16.38
C TYR A 116 20.47 3.18 16.03
N ALA A 117 21.68 2.63 15.87
CA ALA A 117 22.83 3.43 15.45
C ALA A 117 22.50 4.17 14.14
N GLU A 118 22.86 5.45 14.07
CA GLU A 118 22.72 6.22 12.84
C GLU A 118 23.50 5.52 11.73
N SER A 119 22.89 5.35 10.56
CA SER A 119 23.65 4.93 9.39
C SER A 119 24.63 6.06 9.08
N ASN A 120 25.94 5.79 9.14
CA ASN A 120 27.00 6.69 8.71
C ASN A 120 26.84 7.01 7.20
N ASN A 121 25.85 7.82 6.83
CA ASN A 121 25.77 8.47 5.53
C ASN A 121 26.62 9.74 5.59
N ASN A 122 27.93 9.55 5.79
CA ASN A 122 28.92 10.62 5.68
C ASN A 122 29.11 10.95 4.18
N ASN A 123 28.08 11.51 3.55
CA ASN A 123 28.19 12.15 2.24
C ASN A 123 28.77 13.57 2.35
N SER A 124 29.05 14.08 3.56
CA SER A 124 29.60 15.44 3.74
C SER A 124 30.99 15.55 3.11
N GLU A 125 31.89 14.59 3.39
CA GLU A 125 33.25 14.61 2.82
C GLU A 125 33.24 14.49 1.29
N ALA A 126 32.37 13.63 0.74
CA ALA A 126 32.22 13.48 -0.72
C ALA A 126 31.65 14.74 -1.39
N ASN A 127 30.69 15.41 -0.74
CA ASN A 127 30.11 16.66 -1.24
C ASN A 127 31.11 17.82 -1.16
N GLU A 128 31.91 17.90 -0.09
CA GLU A 128 32.98 18.88 0.04
C GLU A 128 34.03 18.73 -1.08
N VAL A 129 34.42 17.51 -1.41
CA VAL A 129 35.34 17.24 -2.53
C VAL A 129 34.70 17.66 -3.86
N LEU A 130 33.41 17.35 -4.07
CA LEU A 130 32.69 17.74 -5.29
C LEU A 130 32.62 19.26 -5.45
N ASP A 131 32.33 19.98 -4.37
CA ASP A 131 32.27 21.44 -4.35
C ASP A 131 33.63 22.07 -4.68
N GLN A 132 34.73 21.51 -4.15
CA GLN A 132 36.09 21.96 -4.49
C GLN A 132 36.44 21.71 -5.95
N VAL A 133 36.03 20.56 -6.50
CA VAL A 133 36.25 20.22 -7.92
C VAL A 133 35.46 21.17 -8.83
N ILE A 134 34.20 21.45 -8.50
CA ILE A 134 33.36 22.40 -9.27
C ILE A 134 33.97 23.81 -9.23
N LEU A 135 34.46 24.26 -8.07
CA LEU A 135 35.15 25.54 -7.93
C LEU A 135 36.44 25.60 -8.77
N HIS A 136 37.18 24.50 -8.85
CA HIS A 136 38.39 24.43 -9.66
C HIS A 136 38.08 24.47 -11.17
N ILE A 137 37.07 23.72 -11.63
CA ILE A 137 36.63 23.72 -13.03
C ILE A 137 36.20 25.14 -13.47
N ARG A 138 35.41 25.84 -12.64
CA ARG A 138 34.98 27.23 -12.90
C ARG A 138 36.13 28.23 -13.01
N LYS A 139 37.28 27.96 -12.37
CA LYS A 139 38.48 28.81 -12.49
C LYS A 139 39.23 28.57 -13.80
N ILE A 140 39.17 27.35 -14.34
CA ILE A 140 39.88 26.96 -15.57
C ILE A 140 39.06 27.28 -16.81
N LEU A 141 37.74 27.21 -16.71
CA LEU A 141 36.79 27.53 -17.76
C LEU A 141 35.97 28.77 -17.35
N PRO A 142 36.51 29.99 -17.50
CA PRO A 142 35.68 31.18 -17.45
C PRO A 142 34.73 31.16 -18.65
N GLU A 143 33.47 31.58 -18.45
CA GLU A 143 32.46 31.64 -19.51
C GLU A 143 32.91 32.43 -20.75
#